data_AF-A0A925EU39-F1
#
_entry.id   AF-A0A925EU39-F1
#
_cell.length_a   1.000
_cell.length_b   1.000
_cell.length_c   1.000
_cell.angle_alpha   90.00
_cell.angle_beta   90.00
_cell.angle_gamma   90.00
#
_symmetry.space_group_name_H-M   'P 1'
#
loop_
_entity.id
_entity.type
_entity.pdbx_description
1 polymer ?
#
loop_
_entity_poly.entity_id
_entity_poly.type
_entity_poly.pdbx_seq_one_letter_code
_entity_poly.pdbx_strand_id
1 'polypeptide(L)'
;MQDWKNFFSVKGRSVRFAILAFTSFSVVYLFSCFMVWNEGRQGIHFDDPVLRLFLPVNISLLTSLCTLIPIITGLFFIFRKPTTTVYFFFAAINICVFRTLSLYFVVLEPP
;
A
#
# COMPACT_ATOMS: atom_id res chain seq x y z
N MET A 1 1.10 20.25 21.09
CA MET A 1 0.80 19.14 20.16
C MET A 1 -0.23 19.66 19.15
N GLN A 2 -0.11 19.33 17.86
CA GLN A 2 -1.15 19.70 16.89
C GLN A 2 -2.30 18.70 17.01
N ASP A 3 -3.34 19.12 17.73
CA ASP A 3 -4.55 18.32 17.89
C ASP A 3 -5.43 18.41 16.65
N TRP A 4 -6.22 17.36 16.39
CA TRP A 4 -7.19 17.32 15.28
C TRP A 4 -8.14 18.52 15.28
N LYS A 5 -8.52 19.01 16.46
CA LYS A 5 -9.37 20.20 16.62
C LYS A 5 -8.70 21.47 16.07
N ASN A 6 -7.40 21.64 16.32
CA ASN A 6 -6.62 22.76 15.81
C ASN A 6 -6.28 22.60 14.32
N PHE A 7 -6.27 21.37 13.82
CA PHE A 7 -6.04 21.12 12.40
C PHE A 7 -7.26 21.53 11.56
N PHE A 8 -8.46 21.14 11.97
CA PHE A 8 -9.70 21.46 11.25
C PHE A 8 -10.28 22.85 11.52
N SER A 9 -9.76 23.59 12.51
CA SER A 9 -10.18 24.97 12.77
C SER A 9 -9.76 25.95 11.66
N VAL A 10 -8.74 25.59 10.86
CA VAL A 10 -8.26 26.42 9.75
C VAL A 10 -9.17 26.26 8.54
N LYS A 11 -9.79 27.36 8.11
CA LYS A 11 -10.70 27.40 6.95
C LYS A 11 -10.02 26.82 5.70
N GLY A 12 -10.72 25.93 4.99
CA GLY A 12 -10.24 25.28 3.77
C GLY A 12 -9.33 24.06 3.98
N ARG A 13 -8.74 23.86 5.17
CA ARG A 13 -7.90 22.68 5.43
C ARG A 13 -8.71 21.38 5.49
N SER A 14 -9.91 21.42 6.04
CA SER A 14 -10.82 20.27 6.07
C SER A 14 -11.21 19.80 4.67
N VAL A 15 -11.45 20.73 3.73
CA VAL A 15 -11.78 20.40 2.33
C VAL A 15 -10.57 19.77 1.64
N ARG A 16 -9.37 20.32 1.80
CA ARG A 16 -8.14 19.73 1.24
C ARG A 16 -7.88 18.33 1.79
N PHE A 17 -8.10 18.12 3.08
CA PHE A 17 -7.98 16.81 3.72
C PHE A 17 -9.03 15.82 3.18
N ALA A 18 -10.28 16.24 3.03
CA ALA A 18 -11.33 15.41 2.47
C ALA A 18 -11.03 15.01 1.01
N ILE A 19 -10.55 15.94 0.19
CA ILE A 19 -10.12 15.66 -1.18
C ILE A 19 -8.96 14.66 -1.15
N LEU A 20 -7.94 14.87 -0.33
CA LEU A 20 -6.79 13.96 -0.24
C LEU A 20 -7.21 12.54 0.20
N ALA A 21 -8.07 12.44 1.22
CA ALA A 21 -8.59 11.16 1.70
C ALA A 21 -9.41 10.45 0.61
N PHE A 22 -10.27 11.19 -0.10
CA PHE A 22 -11.04 10.66 -1.22
C PHE A 22 -10.15 10.18 -2.35
N THR A 23 -9.19 11.00 -2.81
CA THR A 23 -8.22 10.63 -3.84
C THR A 23 -7.42 9.40 -3.42
N SER A 24 -6.93 9.36 -2.18
CA SER A 24 -6.20 8.20 -1.67
C SER A 24 -7.06 6.93 -1.69
N PHE A 25 -8.32 7.02 -1.26
CA PHE A 25 -9.23 5.89 -1.28
C PHE A 25 -9.51 5.42 -2.71
N SER A 26 -9.76 6.34 -3.64
CA SER A 26 -9.95 6.02 -5.06
C SER A 26 -8.73 5.34 -5.68
N VAL A 27 -7.52 5.82 -5.39
CA VAL A 27 -6.27 5.20 -5.90
C VAL A 27 -6.11 3.78 -5.36
N VAL A 28 -6.34 3.56 -4.07
CA VAL A 28 -6.27 2.22 -3.47
C VAL A 28 -7.33 1.29 -4.07
N TYR A 29 -8.55 1.79 -4.29
CA TYR A 29 -9.62 1.02 -4.94
C TYR A 29 -9.24 0.62 -6.37
N LEU A 30 -8.75 1.58 -7.18
CA LEU A 30 -8.29 1.31 -8.54
C LEU A 30 -7.10 0.33 -8.55
N PHE A 31 -6.18 0.44 -7.60
CA PHE A 31 -5.08 -0.51 -7.44
C PHE A 31 -5.59 -1.92 -7.15
N SER A 32 -6.59 -2.07 -6.27
CA SER A 32 -7.21 -3.37 -6.02
C SER A 32 -7.88 -3.95 -7.27
N CYS A 33 -8.61 -3.14 -8.04
CA CYS A 33 -9.18 -3.57 -9.32
C CYS A 33 -8.09 -3.97 -10.33
N PHE A 34 -7.00 -3.21 -10.38
CA PHE A 34 -5.83 -3.51 -11.21
C PHE A 34 -5.20 -4.85 -10.82
N MET A 35 -5.06 -5.16 -9.53
CA MET A 35 -4.51 -6.43 -9.06
C MET A 35 -5.35 -7.61 -9.55
N VAL A 36 -6.69 -7.56 -9.40
CA VAL A 36 -7.60 -8.62 -9.86
C VAL A 36 -7.51 -8.80 -11.39
N TRP A 37 -7.40 -7.71 -12.13
CA TRP A 37 -7.19 -7.79 -13.58
C TRP A 37 -5.81 -8.36 -13.94
N ASN A 38 -4.76 -7.96 -13.21
CA ASN A 38 -3.38 -8.38 -13.47
C ASN A 38 -3.18 -9.88 -13.20
N GLU A 39 -3.88 -10.45 -12.23
CA GLU A 39 -3.90 -11.91 -11.97
C GLU A 39 -4.43 -12.73 -13.16
N GLY A 40 -5.27 -12.14 -14.02
CA GLY A 40 -5.80 -12.81 -15.21
C GLY A 40 -4.87 -12.76 -16.43
N ARG A 41 -3.73 -12.07 -16.36
CA ARG A 41 -2.77 -11.99 -17.46
C ARG A 41 -1.83 -13.19 -17.42
N GLN A 42 -1.64 -13.83 -18.58
CA GLN A 42 -0.56 -14.81 -18.75
C GLN A 42 0.78 -14.09 -18.56
N GLY A 43 1.57 -14.58 -17.62
CA GLY A 43 2.87 -14.03 -17.30
C GLY A 43 3.98 -14.78 -18.02
N ILE A 44 5.21 -14.41 -17.70
CA ILE A 44 6.39 -15.12 -18.16
C ILE A 44 6.86 -15.99 -17.00
N HIS A 45 6.98 -17.29 -17.24
CA HIS A 45 7.71 -18.20 -16.35
C HIS A 45 9.19 -17.82 -16.35
N PHE A 46 9.64 -17.25 -15.23
CA PHE A 46 11.04 -16.92 -15.01
C PHE A 46 11.67 -18.00 -14.12
N ASP A 47 12.47 -18.88 -14.72
CA ASP A 47 13.17 -19.96 -14.03
C ASP A 47 14.37 -19.35 -13.28
N ASP A 48 14.14 -18.88 -12.06
CA ASP A 48 15.14 -18.18 -11.24
C ASP A 48 16.19 -19.18 -10.70
N PRO A 49 17.47 -19.07 -11.14
CA PRO A 49 18.53 -20.00 -10.74
C PRO A 49 18.90 -19.87 -9.26
N VAL A 50 18.63 -18.75 -8.61
CA VAL A 50 18.89 -18.54 -7.18
C VAL A 50 17.81 -19.21 -6.36
N LEU A 51 16.54 -19.05 -6.74
CA LEU A 51 15.42 -19.67 -6.02
C LEU A 51 15.48 -21.21 -6.07
N ARG A 52 15.97 -21.78 -7.17
CA ARG A 52 16.19 -23.24 -7.30
C ARG A 52 17.16 -23.83 -6.28
N LEU A 53 18.03 -23.01 -5.67
CA LEU A 53 18.99 -23.47 -4.66
C LEU A 53 18.34 -23.71 -3.29
N PHE A 54 17.10 -23.24 -3.08
CA PHE A 54 16.39 -23.34 -1.80
C PHE A 54 15.20 -24.28 -1.92
N LEU A 55 15.02 -25.14 -0.91
CA LEU A 55 13.80 -25.94 -0.77
C LEU A 55 12.63 -25.02 -0.39
N PRO A 56 11.43 -25.21 -0.95
CA PRO A 56 10.26 -24.41 -0.60
C PRO A 56 9.86 -24.69 0.86
N VAL A 57 10.08 -23.72 1.74
CA VAL A 57 9.65 -23.77 3.14
C VAL A 57 8.43 -22.89 3.32
N ASN A 58 7.36 -23.44 3.90
CA ASN A 58 6.17 -22.65 4.21
C ASN A 58 6.43 -21.70 5.39
N ILE A 59 6.84 -20.47 5.09
CA ILE A 59 7.04 -19.38 6.05
C ILE A 59 5.85 -18.43 6.14
N SER A 60 4.72 -18.75 5.50
CA SER A 60 3.57 -17.85 5.31
C SER A 60 3.05 -17.27 6.63
N LEU A 61 2.99 -18.08 7.69
CA LEU A 61 2.53 -17.66 9.01
C LEU A 61 3.52 -16.70 9.69
N LEU A 62 4.82 -16.97 9.57
CA LEU A 62 5.85 -16.09 10.13
C LEU A 62 5.84 -14.75 9.40
N THR A 63 5.80 -14.77 8.06
CA THR A 63 5.75 -13.56 7.24
C THR A 63 4.47 -12.75 7.48
N SER A 64 3.32 -13.41 7.68
CA SER A 64 2.07 -12.69 7.96
C SER A 64 2.10 -12.01 9.32
N LEU A 65 2.61 -12.67 10.36
CA LEU A 65 2.78 -12.06 11.68
C LEU A 65 3.77 -10.90 11.66
N CYS A 66 4.93 -11.09 11.03
CA CYS A 66 5.98 -10.08 10.92
C CYS A 66 5.53 -8.85 10.12
N THR A 67 4.54 -8.97 9.24
CA THR A 67 4.03 -7.84 8.44
C THR A 67 2.77 -7.21 9.03
N LEU A 68 1.77 -8.01 9.42
CA LEU A 68 0.49 -7.51 9.90
C LEU A 68 0.61 -6.78 11.25
N ILE A 69 1.43 -7.28 12.19
CA ILE A 69 1.55 -6.66 13.51
C ILE A 69 2.14 -5.23 13.41
N PRO A 70 3.27 -4.99 12.71
CA PRO A 70 3.77 -3.63 12.48
C PRO A 70 2.81 -2.74 11.70
N ILE A 71 2.09 -3.29 10.71
CA ILE A 71 1.11 -2.52 9.93
C ILE A 71 -0.02 -2.04 10.83
N ILE A 72 -0.63 -2.93 11.62
CA ILE A 72 -1.74 -2.60 12.53
C ILE A 72 -1.27 -1.59 13.56
N THR A 73 -0.14 -1.84 14.22
CA THR A 73 0.39 -0.93 15.25
C THR A 73 0.75 0.44 14.66
N GLY A 74 1.45 0.47 13.53
CA GLY A 74 1.78 1.69 12.80
C GLY A 74 0.54 2.51 12.42
N LEU A 75 -0.53 1.84 11.97
CA LEU A 75 -1.79 2.48 11.62
C LEU A 75 -2.38 3.24 12.82
N PHE A 76 -2.40 2.64 14.01
CA PHE A 76 -2.86 3.32 15.24
C PHE A 76 -2.04 4.55 15.59
N PHE A 77 -0.71 4.52 15.39
CA PHE A 77 0.16 5.66 15.67
C PHE A 77 0.03 6.79 14.64
N ILE A 78 -0.18 6.46 13.37
CA ILE A 78 -0.26 7.44 12.28
C ILE A 78 -1.48 8.36 12.44
N PHE A 79 -2.63 7.80 12.86
CA PHE A 79 -3.87 8.56 13.07
C PHE A 79 -3.86 9.47 14.32
N ARG A 80 -2.86 9.34 15.21
CA ARG A 80 -2.74 10.22 16.37
C ARG A 80 -2.37 11.66 16.01
N LYS A 81 -1.64 11.87 14.91
CA LYS A 81 -1.26 13.21 14.46
C LYS A 81 -1.79 13.47 13.05
N PRO A 82 -2.42 14.63 12.81
CA PRO A 82 -3.00 14.94 11.51
C PRO A 82 -1.93 15.10 10.42
N THR A 83 -0.76 15.64 10.77
CA THR A 83 0.36 15.79 9.83
C THR A 83 0.92 14.46 9.34
N THR A 84 1.12 13.50 10.25
CA THR A 84 1.58 12.15 9.87
C THR A 84 0.54 11.41 9.03
N THR A 85 -0.75 11.63 9.31
CA THR A 85 -1.84 11.05 8.52
C THR A 85 -1.84 11.59 7.08
N VAL A 86 -1.59 12.90 6.89
CA VAL A 86 -1.47 13.49 5.54
C VAL A 86 -0.29 12.88 4.78
N TYR A 87 0.89 12.76 5.41
CA TYR A 87 2.05 12.12 4.77
C TYR A 87 1.77 10.65 4.43
N PHE A 88 1.05 9.95 5.28
CA PHE A 88 0.65 8.57 5.03
C PHE A 88 -0.22 8.43 3.78
N PHE A 89 -1.24 9.29 3.60
CA PHE A 89 -2.06 9.26 2.38
C PHE A 89 -1.23 9.52 1.12
N PHE A 90 -0.30 10.48 1.16
CA PHE A 90 0.62 10.71 0.04
C PHE A 90 1.52 9.51 -0.24
N ALA A 91 2.09 8.90 0.80
CA ALA A 91 2.93 7.72 0.67
C ALA A 91 2.13 6.53 0.08
N ALA A 92 0.89 6.32 0.55
CA ALA A 92 0.01 5.27 0.05
C ALA A 92 -0.29 5.43 -1.45
N ILE A 93 -0.63 6.65 -1.89
CA ILE A 93 -0.84 6.95 -3.32
C ILE A 93 0.41 6.61 -4.14
N ASN A 94 1.58 7.11 -3.72
CA ASN A 94 2.83 6.87 -4.45
C ASN A 94 3.17 5.37 -4.52
N ILE A 95 3.09 4.65 -3.40
CA ILE A 95 3.36 3.21 -3.35
C ILE A 95 2.42 2.46 -4.29
N CYS A 96 1.12 2.76 -4.28
CA CYS A 96 0.16 2.14 -5.20
C CYS A 96 0.53 2.43 -6.66
N VAL A 97 0.84 3.67 -7.02
CA VAL A 97 1.21 4.05 -8.39
C VAL A 97 2.48 3.33 -8.85
N PHE A 98 3.56 3.36 -8.06
CA PHE A 98 4.81 2.67 -8.42
C PHE A 98 4.61 1.16 -8.51
N ARG A 99 3.80 0.58 -7.63
CA ARG A 99 3.51 -0.86 -7.64
C ARG A 99 2.68 -1.25 -8.87
N THR A 100 1.66 -0.48 -9.24
CA THR A 100 0.91 -0.66 -10.49
C THR A 100 1.86 -0.63 -11.68
N LEU A 101 2.73 0.38 -11.76
CA LEU A 101 3.68 0.50 -12.87
C LEU A 101 4.62 -0.71 -12.94
N SER A 102 5.21 -1.11 -11.81
CA SER A 102 6.12 -2.25 -11.76
C SER A 102 5.44 -3.55 -12.21
N LEU A 103 4.23 -3.84 -11.72
CA LEU A 103 3.47 -5.05 -12.07
C LEU A 103 2.95 -5.00 -13.51
N TYR A 104 2.67 -3.81 -14.03
CA TYR A 104 2.25 -3.66 -15.42
C TYR A 104 3.38 -3.99 -16.41
N PHE A 105 4.60 -3.55 -16.10
CA PHE A 105 5.79 -3.77 -16.94
C PHE A 105 6.39 -5.17 -16.76
N VAL A 106 6.36 -5.72 -15.55
CA VAL A 106 6.99 -6.99 -15.20
C VAL A 106 5.89 -7.99 -14.83
N VAL A 107 5.36 -8.66 -15.85
CA VAL A 107 4.33 -9.69 -15.70
C VAL A 107 5.02 -11.03 -15.46
N LEU A 108 5.22 -11.37 -14.19
CA LEU A 108 5.80 -12.63 -13.76
C LEU A 108 4.69 -13.61 -13.40
N GLU A 109 4.79 -14.84 -13.90
CA GLU A 109 4.02 -15.94 -13.34
C GLU A 109 4.66 -16.40 -12.03
N PRO A 110 3.85 -16.83 -11.04
CA PRO A 110 4.40 -17.47 -9.85
C PRO A 110 5.22 -18.72 -10.26
N PRO A 111 6.39 -18.95 -9.64
CA PRO A 111 7.21 -20.14 -9.90
C PRO A 111 6.54 -21.44 -9.44
#